data_AF-A0A357MQZ0-F1
#
_entry.id   AF-A0A357MQZ0-F1
#
_cell.length_a   1.000
_cell.length_b   1.000
_cell.length_c   1.000
_cell.angle_alpha   90.00
_cell.angle_beta   90.00
_cell.angle_gamma   90.00
#
_symmetry.space_group_name_H-M   'P 1'
#
loop_
_entity.id
_entity.type
_entity.pdbx_description
1 polymer ?
#
loop_
_entity_poly.entity_id
_entity_poly.type
_entity_poly.pdbx_seq_one_letter_code
_entity_poly.pdbx_strand_id
1 'polypeptide(L)'
;WHRTIKNLEEYNVTRPVYKDENHAKEFIRSKSSNIERNGYVIANVKDDFVFQTDTMDTFGHQLFALREKAIQLENVFEFIHANKRSYAVHDNDLVLLGDI
;
A
#
# COMPACT_ATOMS: atom_id res chain seq x y z
N TRP A 1 7.34 5.46 9.29
CA TRP A 1 6.77 4.50 8.34
C TRP A 1 6.32 3.21 9.00
N HIS A 2 7.16 2.50 9.78
CA HIS A 2 6.76 1.27 10.50
C HIS A 2 5.40 1.40 11.22
N ARG A 3 5.23 2.37 12.13
CA ARG A 3 3.96 2.63 12.81
C ARG A 3 2.78 2.84 11.84
N THR A 4 3.00 3.54 10.73
CA THR A 4 1.96 3.77 9.70
C THR A 4 1.54 2.47 9.02
N ILE A 5 2.49 1.58 8.76
CA ILE A 5 2.26 0.26 8.15
C ILE A 5 1.55 -0.67 9.13
N LYS A 6 1.99 -0.69 10.40
CA LYS A 6 1.32 -1.46 11.47
C LYS A 6 -0.14 -1.05 11.63
N ASN A 7 -0.43 0.25 11.53
CA ASN A 7 -1.79 0.76 11.59
C ASN A 7 -2.67 0.33 10.39
N LEU A 8 -2.15 -0.30 9.34
CA LEU A 8 -2.97 -0.81 8.22
C LEU A 8 -3.85 -1.99 8.61
N GLU A 9 -3.46 -2.77 9.62
CA GLU A 9 -4.30 -3.87 10.13
C GLU A 9 -5.65 -3.38 10.64
N GLU A 10 -5.65 -2.19 11.26
CA GLU A 10 -6.81 -1.57 11.88
C GLU A 10 -7.46 -0.48 11.01
N TYR A 11 -6.65 0.27 10.24
CA TYR A 11 -7.07 1.50 9.56
C TYR A 11 -6.62 1.54 8.08
N ASN A 12 -7.18 0.64 7.27
CA ASN A 12 -6.94 0.60 5.82
C ASN A 12 -8.08 1.17 4.94
N VAL A 13 -9.29 1.35 5.49
CA VAL A 13 -10.51 1.67 4.71
C VAL A 13 -10.45 2.97 3.90
N THR A 14 -9.62 3.93 4.30
CA THR A 14 -9.47 5.22 3.60
C THR A 14 -8.34 5.23 2.58
N ARG A 15 -7.64 4.10 2.40
CA ARG A 15 -6.46 4.02 1.54
C ARG A 15 -6.84 3.37 0.20
N PRO A 16 -6.37 3.92 -0.93
CA PRO A 16 -6.54 3.27 -2.23
C PRO A 16 -5.89 1.88 -2.22
N VAL A 17 -6.58 0.89 -2.77
CA VAL A 17 -6.08 -0.47 -2.93
C VAL A 17 -6.16 -0.84 -4.41
N TYR A 18 -5.06 -1.35 -4.94
CA TYR A 18 -4.90 -1.75 -6.33
C TYR A 18 -4.44 -3.21 -6.40
N LYS A 19 -4.86 -3.94 -7.45
CA LYS A 19 -4.33 -5.27 -7.76
C LYS A 19 -3.08 -5.23 -8.64
N ASP A 20 -2.88 -4.13 -9.38
CA ASP A 20 -1.69 -3.89 -10.20
C ASP A 20 -0.80 -2.84 -9.51
N GLU A 21 0.47 -3.20 -9.30
CA GLU A 21 1.47 -2.33 -8.68
C GLU A 21 1.71 -1.05 -9.50
N ASN A 22 1.56 -1.10 -10.83
CA ASN A 22 1.78 0.06 -11.70
C ASN A 22 0.78 1.18 -11.41
N HIS A 23 -0.48 0.84 -11.09
CA HIS A 23 -1.50 1.82 -10.73
C HIS A 23 -1.14 2.54 -9.42
N ALA A 24 -0.63 1.80 -8.43
CA ALA A 24 -0.12 2.39 -7.20
C ALA A 24 1.09 3.31 -7.46
N LYS A 25 2.04 2.86 -8.29
CA LYS A 25 3.21 3.67 -8.69
C LYS A 25 2.80 4.97 -9.37
N GLU A 26 1.85 4.92 -10.31
CA GLU A 26 1.33 6.10 -11.00
C GLU A 26 0.63 7.05 -10.02
N PHE A 27 -0.26 6.55 -9.17
CA PHE A 27 -0.96 7.35 -8.18
C PHE A 27 0.00 8.04 -7.20
N ILE A 28 1.05 7.36 -6.74
CA ILE A 28 2.07 7.94 -5.85
C ILE A 28 2.88 9.02 -6.57
N ARG A 29 3.33 8.77 -7.80
CA ARG A 29 4.07 9.75 -8.62
C ARG A 29 3.27 11.01 -8.93
N SER A 30 1.93 10.91 -8.96
CA SER A 30 1.05 12.06 -9.17
C SER A 30 1.05 13.08 -8.03
N LYS A 31 1.52 12.70 -6.83
CA LYS A 31 1.50 13.57 -5.65
C LYS A 31 2.62 14.62 -5.75
N SER A 32 2.25 15.81 -6.21
CA SER A 32 3.18 16.93 -6.40
C SER A 32 3.65 17.59 -5.09
N SER A 33 2.87 17.47 -4.01
CA SER A 33 3.22 18.00 -2.69
C SER A 33 3.44 16.88 -1.67
N ASN A 34 4.44 17.06 -0.82
CA ASN A 34 4.84 16.10 0.23
C ASN A 34 5.05 14.68 -0.32
N ILE A 35 5.71 14.54 -1.47
CA ILE A 35 5.97 13.24 -2.10
C ILE A 35 6.67 12.28 -1.13
N GLU A 36 7.55 12.80 -0.27
CA GLU A 36 8.25 12.06 0.79
C GLU A 36 7.34 11.51 1.90
N ARG A 37 6.06 11.90 1.93
CA ARG A 37 5.03 11.34 2.82
C ARG A 37 4.16 10.30 2.14
N ASN A 38 4.55 9.87 0.94
CA ASN A 38 3.82 8.88 0.16
C ASN A 38 4.64 7.59 0.02
N GLY A 39 3.92 6.48 -0.06
CA GLY A 39 4.44 5.15 -0.28
C GLY A 39 3.28 4.16 -0.31
N TYR A 40 3.58 2.93 -0.69
CA TYR A 40 2.60 1.85 -0.72
C TYR A 40 3.23 0.58 -0.18
N VAL A 41 2.39 -0.39 0.18
CA VAL A 41 2.82 -1.70 0.62
C VAL A 41 2.37 -2.75 -0.37
N ILE A 42 3.15 -3.82 -0.49
CA ILE A 42 2.75 -5.05 -1.18
C ILE A 42 2.36 -6.05 -0.10
N ALA A 43 1.12 -6.54 -0.17
CA ALA A 43 0.58 -7.46 0.80
C ALA A 43 -0.24 -8.57 0.13
N ASN A 44 -0.16 -9.78 0.68
CA ASN A 44 -1.04 -10.88 0.29
C ASN A 44 -2.34 -10.76 1.08
N VAL A 45 -3.45 -10.81 0.35
CA VAL A 45 -4.79 -10.77 0.91
C VAL A 45 -5.59 -11.91 0.30
N LYS A 46 -6.46 -12.54 1.09
CA LYS A 46 -7.37 -13.57 0.57
C LYS A 46 -8.37 -12.93 -0.39
N ASP A 47 -8.65 -13.58 -1.51
CA ASP A 47 -9.54 -13.04 -2.54
C ASP A 47 -10.95 -12.72 -2.02
N ASP A 48 -11.47 -13.51 -1.07
CA ASP A 48 -12.77 -13.30 -0.45
C ASP A 48 -12.84 -12.05 0.44
N PHE A 49 -11.70 -11.42 0.73
CA PHE A 49 -11.60 -10.18 1.50
C PHE A 49 -11.43 -8.94 0.62
N VAL A 50 -11.35 -9.11 -0.70
CA VAL A 50 -11.17 -8.01 -1.66
C VAL A 50 -12.44 -7.82 -2.47
N PHE A 51 -13.00 -6.61 -2.40
CA PHE A 51 -14.23 -6.25 -3.11
C PHE A 51 -13.93 -5.18 -4.15
N GLN A 52 -14.44 -5.36 -5.35
CA GLN A 52 -14.42 -4.30 -6.35
C GLN A 52 -15.36 -3.17 -5.90
N THR A 53 -14.91 -1.93 -6.00
CA THR A 53 -15.75 -0.75 -5.75
C THR A 53 -16.28 -0.19 -7.07
N ASP A 54 -17.30 0.67 -7.04
CA ASP A 54 -17.70 1.43 -8.23
C ASP A 54 -16.84 2.69 -8.42
N THR A 55 -15.70 2.79 -7.72
CA THR A 55 -14.82 3.96 -7.72
C THR A 55 -13.54 3.67 -8.48
N MET A 56 -13.12 4.67 -9.26
CA MET A 56 -11.81 4.70 -9.92
C MET A 56 -10.97 5.83 -9.34
N ASP A 57 -9.65 5.73 -9.45
CA ASP A 57 -8.77 6.84 -9.14
C ASP A 57 -8.82 7.93 -10.23
N THR A 58 -7.99 8.97 -10.08
CA THR A 58 -7.94 10.10 -11.03
C THR A 58 -7.42 9.72 -12.42
N PHE A 59 -6.79 8.55 -12.57
CA PHE A 59 -6.24 8.02 -13.81
C PHE A 59 -7.17 6.98 -14.47
N GLY A 60 -8.32 6.69 -13.85
CA GLY A 60 -9.28 5.70 -14.33
C GLY A 60 -8.97 4.27 -13.85
N HIS A 61 -8.08 4.09 -12.88
CA HIS A 61 -7.73 2.78 -12.36
C HIS A 61 -8.77 2.30 -11.33
N GLN A 62 -9.22 1.05 -11.49
CA GLN A 62 -10.17 0.42 -10.60
C GLN A 62 -9.62 0.33 -9.15
N LEU A 63 -10.40 0.83 -8.18
CA LEU A 63 -10.10 0.70 -6.76
C LEU A 63 -10.83 -0.48 -6.13
N PHE A 64 -10.20 -1.08 -5.12
CA PHE A 64 -10.74 -2.16 -4.34
C PHE A 64 -10.95 -1.73 -2.88
N ALA A 65 -11.98 -2.29 -2.26
CA ALA A 65 -12.20 -2.21 -0.82
C ALA A 65 -11.74 -3.51 -0.18
N LEU A 66 -11.26 -3.41 1.06
CA LEU A 66 -10.86 -4.55 1.85
C LEU A 66 -11.84 -4.77 2.99
N ARG A 67 -12.08 -6.04 3.32
CA ARG A 67 -12.77 -6.40 4.56
C ARG A 67 -11.96 -5.92 5.77
N GLU A 68 -12.62 -5.73 6.89
CA GLU A 68 -11.94 -5.61 8.19
C GLU A 68 -10.93 -6.75 8.40
N LYS A 69 -9.74 -6.42 8.92
CA LYS A 69 -8.63 -7.35 9.18
C LYS A 69 -8.10 -8.11 7.96
N ALA A 70 -8.34 -7.60 6.76
CA ALA A 70 -7.81 -8.20 5.54
C ALA A 70 -6.29 -8.05 5.39
N ILE A 71 -5.73 -6.97 5.95
CA ILE A 71 -4.30 -6.78 6.06
C ILE A 71 -3.84 -7.37 7.39
N GLN A 72 -2.82 -8.22 7.32
CA GLN A 72 -2.08 -8.74 8.47
C GLN A 72 -0.60 -8.44 8.21
N LEU A 73 0.11 -7.92 9.21
CA LEU A 73 1.47 -7.44 9.05
C LEU A 73 2.43 -8.54 8.59
N GLU A 74 2.20 -9.78 9.04
CA GLU A 74 2.91 -10.99 8.59
C GLU A 74 2.77 -11.28 7.09
N ASN A 75 1.75 -10.73 6.43
CA ASN A 75 1.51 -10.87 5.00
C ASN A 75 1.89 -9.60 4.21
N VAL A 76 2.53 -8.61 4.85
CA VAL A 76 3.10 -7.44 4.18
C VAL A 76 4.57 -7.73 3.85
N PHE A 77 4.89 -7.88 2.58
CA PHE A 77 6.24 -8.28 2.13
C PHE A 77 7.18 -7.09 2.01
N GLU A 78 6.65 -5.98 1.53
CA GLU A 78 7.47 -4.87 1.09
C GLU A 78 6.75 -3.55 1.30
N PHE A 79 7.50 -2.56 1.77
CA PHE A 79 7.11 -1.16 1.77
C PHE A 79 7.95 -0.41 0.75
N ILE A 80 7.28 0.24 -0.20
CA ILE A 80 7.90 1.04 -1.22
C ILE A 80 7.62 2.51 -0.92
N HIS A 81 8.69 3.25 -0.66
CA HIS A 81 8.62 4.68 -0.41
C HIS A 81 8.72 5.46 -1.73
N ALA A 82 8.08 6.62 -1.82
CA ALA A 82 8.07 7.44 -3.03
C ALA A 82 9.46 7.96 -3.46
N ASN A 83 10.47 7.90 -2.58
CA ASN A 83 11.86 8.20 -2.90
C ASN A 83 12.58 7.02 -3.60
N LYS A 84 11.83 6.03 -4.08
CA LYS A 84 12.32 4.81 -4.74
C LYS A 84 13.12 3.89 -3.82
N ARG A 85 12.96 3.97 -2.51
CA ARG A 85 13.53 2.99 -1.58
C ARG A 85 12.52 1.91 -1.25
N SER A 86 13.00 0.68 -1.26
CA SER A 86 12.28 -0.51 -0.86
C SER A 86 12.74 -0.98 0.51
N TYR A 87 11.79 -1.44 1.34
CA TYR A 87 12.03 -1.92 2.68
C TYR A 87 11.28 -3.22 2.94
N ALA A 88 11.96 -4.22 3.50
CA ALA A 88 11.30 -5.37 4.11
C ALA A 88 10.66 -4.93 5.43
N VAL A 89 9.44 -5.43 5.68
CA VAL A 89 8.72 -5.18 6.93
C VAL A 89 9.01 -6.34 7.89
N HIS A 90 9.74 -6.06 8.96
CA HIS A 90 9.97 -7.00 10.05
C HIS A 90 9.30 -6.47 11.32
N ASP A 91 8.90 -7.37 12.23
CA ASP A 91 8.05 -7.11 13.42
C ASP A 91 8.13 -5.70 14.00
N ASN A 92 9.35 -5.20 14.26
CA ASN A 92 9.60 -3.89 14.86
C ASN A 92 10.37 -2.90 13.98
N ASP A 93 10.73 -3.24 12.74
CA ASP A 93 11.58 -2.37 11.92
C ASP A 93 11.34 -2.47 10.40
N LEU A 94 11.88 -1.50 9.67
CA LEU A 94 11.96 -1.48 8.22
C LEU A 94 13.41 -1.67 7.79
N VAL A 95 13.71 -2.81 7.18
CA VAL A 95 15.06 -3.13 6.71
C VAL A 95 15.18 -2.68 5.25
N LEU A 96 16.09 -1.73 4.97
CA LEU A 96 16.33 -1.25 3.62
C LEU A 96 16.80 -2.41 2.72
N LEU A 97 16.06 -2.67 1.64
CA LEU A 97 16.42 -3.67 0.63
C LEU A 97 17.25 -3.03 -0.50
N GLY A 98 17.00 -1.77 -0.82
CA GLY A 98 17.73 -1.02 -1.84
C GLY A 98 16.89 0.07 -2.50
N ASP A 99 17.42 0.61 -3.60
CA ASP A 99 16.71 1.52 -4.48
C ASP A 99 16.06 0.73 -5.65
N ILE A 100 14.90 1.20 -6.16
CA ILE A 100 14.11 0.57 -7.24
C ILE A 100 13.87 1.49 -8.46
#